data_AF-A0A2K0W4M7-F1
#
_entry.id   AF-A0A2K0W4M7-F1
#
_cell.length_a   1.000
_cell.length_b   1.000
_cell.length_c   1.000
_cell.angle_alpha   90.00
_cell.angle_beta   90.00
_cell.angle_gamma   90.00
#
_symmetry.space_group_name_H-M   'P 1'
#
loop_
_entity.id
_entity.type
_entity.pdbx_description
1 polymer ?
#
loop_
_entity_poly.entity_id
_entity_poly.type
_entity_poly.pdbx_seq_one_letter_code
_entity_poly.pdbx_strand_id
1 'polypeptide(L)'
;MSILRPGLTFREYADLAWDVPEQFWANRNFVSAHGCELTGEYPYLYHRGDFPDAGYDGVIEPGMVLYVESYIDNEGDTQGVKLEQQVLITETGIQVLSKFPFERTMLK
;
A
#
# COMPACT_ATOMS: atom_id res chain seq x y z
N MET A 1 -3.64 -0.61 6.11
CA MET A 1 -3.17 0.63 6.75
C MET A 1 -2.86 0.49 8.24
N SER A 2 -3.61 -0.31 9.01
CA SER A 2 -3.47 -0.41 10.49
C SER A 2 -2.11 -0.89 11.01
N ILE A 3 -1.30 -1.55 10.18
CA ILE A 3 0.03 -2.04 10.58
C ILE A 3 1.12 -0.96 10.53
N LEU A 4 0.88 0.14 9.80
CA LEU A 4 1.88 1.18 9.53
C LEU A 4 2.20 1.93 10.80
N ARG A 5 3.49 1.99 11.13
CA ARG A 5 4.05 2.70 12.27
C ARG A 5 5.56 2.93 12.06
N PRO A 6 6.15 3.92 12.75
CA PRO A 6 7.60 4.08 12.79
C PRO A 6 8.34 2.83 13.24
N GLY A 7 9.55 2.65 12.73
CA GLY A 7 10.48 1.59 13.12
C GLY A 7 10.18 0.24 12.48
N LEU A 8 9.12 0.13 11.68
CA LEU A 8 8.78 -1.10 10.97
C LEU A 8 9.66 -1.24 9.72
N THR A 9 10.35 -2.36 9.59
CA THR A 9 11.18 -2.63 8.41
C THR A 9 10.32 -2.93 7.19
N PHE A 10 10.86 -2.72 5.99
CA PHE A 10 10.12 -3.03 4.76
C PHE A 10 9.79 -4.52 4.64
N ARG A 11 10.67 -5.40 5.15
CA ARG A 11 10.41 -6.83 5.25
C ARG A 11 9.21 -7.11 6.17
N GLU A 12 9.22 -6.59 7.39
CA GLU A 12 8.09 -6.75 8.32
C GLU A 12 6.80 -6.17 7.75
N TYR A 13 6.88 -5.08 6.97
CA TYR A 13 5.72 -4.52 6.28
C TYR A 13 5.15 -5.53 5.29
N ALA A 14 5.97 -6.06 4.39
CA ALA A 14 5.52 -7.01 3.39
C ALA A 14 4.94 -8.27 4.04
N ASP A 15 5.53 -8.72 5.14
CA ASP A 15 5.07 -9.89 5.88
C ASP A 15 3.75 -9.65 6.62
N LEU A 16 3.47 -8.42 7.07
CA LEU A 16 2.25 -8.08 7.81
C LEU A 16 1.13 -7.49 6.93
N ALA A 17 1.47 -7.01 5.73
CA ALA A 17 0.52 -6.39 4.83
C ALA A 17 -0.60 -7.37 4.44
N TRP A 18 -1.75 -6.80 4.11
CA TRP A 18 -2.85 -7.59 3.58
C TRP A 18 -2.42 -8.26 2.29
N ASP A 19 -2.62 -9.56 2.22
CA ASP A 19 -2.26 -10.36 1.06
C ASP A 19 -3.41 -10.33 0.04
N VAL A 20 -3.07 -10.08 -1.21
CA VAL A 20 -4.07 -9.97 -2.28
C VAL A 20 -4.60 -11.38 -2.58
N PRO A 21 -5.93 -11.61 -2.59
CA PRO A 21 -6.50 -12.90 -2.93
C PRO A 21 -6.01 -13.41 -4.28
N GLU A 22 -5.77 -14.72 -4.39
CA GLU A 22 -5.18 -15.38 -5.55
C GLU A 22 -5.86 -14.99 -6.88
N GLN A 23 -7.20 -14.96 -6.89
CA GLN A 23 -7.99 -14.61 -8.08
C GLN A 23 -7.76 -13.18 -8.62
N PHE A 24 -7.22 -12.28 -7.79
CA PHE A 24 -6.91 -10.90 -8.16
C PHE A 24 -5.39 -10.68 -8.33
N TRP A 25 -4.57 -11.70 -8.11
CA TRP A 25 -3.12 -11.56 -8.05
C TRP A 25 -2.52 -11.16 -9.40
N ALA A 26 -3.03 -11.67 -10.51
CA ALA A 26 -2.48 -11.43 -11.85
C ALA A 26 -2.42 -9.95 -12.23
N ASN A 27 -3.40 -9.16 -11.78
CA ASN A 27 -3.59 -7.77 -12.19
C ASN A 27 -3.27 -6.75 -11.09
N ARG A 28 -2.84 -7.21 -9.90
CA ARG A 28 -2.51 -6.34 -8.76
C ARG A 28 -1.51 -5.25 -9.13
N ASN A 29 -1.51 -4.16 -8.36
CA ASN A 29 -0.39 -3.22 -8.38
C ASN A 29 0.92 -3.93 -8.06
N PHE A 30 2.04 -3.49 -8.62
CA PHE A 30 3.33 -4.13 -8.34
C PHE A 30 3.84 -3.89 -6.90
N VAL A 31 3.25 -2.93 -6.18
CA VAL A 31 3.50 -2.63 -4.76
C VAL A 31 2.19 -2.37 -4.03
N SER A 32 2.16 -2.59 -2.71
CA SER A 32 0.99 -2.25 -1.88
C SER A 32 1.07 -0.85 -1.28
N ALA A 33 2.26 -0.25 -1.27
CA ALA A 33 2.45 1.15 -0.90
C ALA A 33 3.73 1.71 -1.50
N HIS A 34 3.79 3.03 -1.68
CA HIS A 34 5.02 3.71 -2.07
C HIS A 34 5.13 5.11 -1.48
N GLY A 35 6.35 5.66 -1.45
CA GLY A 35 6.64 7.02 -1.04
C GLY A 35 6.06 8.06 -1.99
N CYS A 36 5.78 9.25 -1.45
CA CYS A 36 5.24 10.35 -2.22
C CYS A 36 5.76 11.68 -1.72
N GLU A 37 6.19 12.51 -2.68
CA GLU A 37 6.33 13.95 -2.50
C GLU A 37 5.87 14.67 -3.78
N LEU A 38 6.81 15.09 -4.64
CA LEU A 38 6.50 15.72 -5.94
C LEU A 38 6.09 14.68 -6.99
N THR A 39 6.56 13.45 -6.82
CA THR A 39 6.27 12.30 -7.68
C THR A 39 6.10 11.02 -6.84
N GLY A 40 5.93 9.87 -7.50
CA GLY A 40 6.09 8.57 -6.85
C GLY A 40 7.56 8.34 -6.53
N GLU A 41 7.86 8.23 -5.24
CA GLU A 41 9.22 8.21 -4.70
C GLU A 41 9.48 6.98 -3.85
N TYR A 42 10.73 6.83 -3.44
CA TYR A 42 11.12 5.87 -2.42
C TYR A 42 10.34 6.10 -1.10
N PRO A 43 9.99 5.04 -0.36
CA PRO A 43 10.23 3.63 -0.66
C PRO A 43 9.15 3.01 -1.53
N TYR A 44 9.45 1.86 -2.14
CA TYR A 44 8.51 0.98 -2.82
C TYR A 44 8.30 -0.25 -1.94
N LEU A 45 7.12 -0.39 -1.35
CA LEU A 45 6.80 -1.45 -0.41
C LEU A 45 6.09 -2.60 -1.13
N TYR A 46 6.89 -3.61 -1.49
CA TYR A 46 6.46 -4.77 -2.25
C TYR A 46 5.49 -5.67 -1.49
N HIS A 47 4.65 -6.37 -2.25
CA HIS A 47 3.84 -7.46 -1.72
C HIS A 47 4.72 -8.58 -1.17
N ARG A 48 4.19 -9.35 -0.21
CA ARG A 48 4.88 -10.50 0.41
C ARG A 48 5.49 -11.44 -0.61
N GLY A 49 4.72 -11.80 -1.64
CA GLY A 49 5.13 -12.73 -2.69
C GLY A 49 6.26 -12.20 -3.59
N ASP A 50 6.36 -10.88 -3.76
CA ASP A 50 7.33 -10.24 -4.67
C ASP A 50 8.62 -9.81 -3.94
N PHE A 51 8.57 -9.68 -2.62
CA PHE A 51 9.71 -9.20 -1.84
C PHE A 51 10.97 -10.07 -2.01
N PRO A 52 10.93 -11.42 -2.03
CA PRO A 52 12.13 -12.23 -2.23
C PRO A 52 12.93 -11.87 -3.50
N ASP A 53 12.25 -11.39 -4.55
CA ASP A 53 12.87 -11.09 -5.84
C ASP A 53 13.20 -9.60 -6.02
N ALA A 54 12.39 -8.69 -5.45
CA ALA A 54 12.49 -7.25 -5.71
C ALA A 54 12.62 -6.38 -4.44
N GLY A 55 12.33 -6.94 -3.27
CA GLY A 55 12.37 -6.21 -2.01
C GLY A 55 13.78 -5.88 -1.55
N TYR A 56 13.87 -4.88 -0.69
CA TYR A 56 15.13 -4.36 -0.17
C TYR A 56 14.97 -3.86 1.27
N ASP A 57 16.10 -3.64 1.93
CA ASP A 57 16.13 -3.21 3.32
C ASP A 57 15.83 -1.73 3.46
N GLY A 58 15.11 -1.41 4.53
CA GLY A 58 14.83 -0.05 4.96
C GLY A 58 13.79 -0.05 6.07
N VAL A 59 13.54 1.13 6.62
CA VAL A 59 12.69 1.33 7.79
C VAL A 59 11.71 2.46 7.49
N ILE A 60 10.47 2.28 7.92
CA ILE A 60 9.44 3.32 7.89
C ILE A 60 9.71 4.30 9.04
N GLU A 61 9.91 5.58 8.73
CA GLU A 61 10.30 6.61 9.71
C GLU A 61 9.24 7.72 9.81
N PRO A 62 9.14 8.42 10.96
CA PRO A 62 8.30 9.60 11.09
C PRO A 62 8.62 10.65 10.03
N GLY A 63 7.59 11.33 9.53
CA GLY A 63 7.72 12.34 8.48
C GLY A 63 7.63 11.79 7.05
N MET A 64 7.78 10.48 6.84
CA MET A 64 7.50 9.86 5.54
C MET A 64 6.02 10.01 5.17
N VAL A 65 5.75 10.23 3.89
CA VAL A 65 4.39 10.19 3.33
C VAL A 65 4.32 9.01 2.37
N LEU A 66 3.34 8.14 2.60
CA LEU A 66 3.13 6.95 1.78
C LEU A 66 1.74 6.99 1.15
N TYR A 67 1.65 6.61 -0.13
CA TYR A 67 0.41 6.14 -0.71
C TYR A 67 0.25 4.66 -0.39
N VAL A 68 -0.90 4.29 0.15
CA VAL A 68 -1.31 2.90 0.38
C VAL A 68 -2.38 2.56 -0.62
N GLU A 69 -2.13 1.58 -1.47
CA GLU A 69 -2.90 1.36 -2.68
C GLU A 69 -3.41 -0.07 -2.83
N SER A 70 -4.50 -0.20 -3.57
CA SER A 70 -5.09 -1.47 -3.97
C SER A 70 -5.73 -1.32 -5.34
N TYR A 71 -5.48 -2.29 -6.21
CA TYR A 71 -6.22 -2.49 -7.44
C TYR A 71 -6.74 -3.92 -7.43
N ILE A 72 -8.05 -4.08 -7.64
CA ILE A 72 -8.74 -5.36 -7.55
C ILE A 72 -9.66 -5.52 -8.77
N ASP A 73 -9.41 -6.56 -9.56
CA ASP A 73 -10.27 -7.09 -10.61
C ASP A 73 -10.00 -8.58 -10.80
N ASN A 74 -10.91 -9.30 -11.48
CA ASN A 74 -10.60 -10.66 -11.91
C ASN A 74 -9.87 -10.64 -13.26
N GLU A 75 -9.06 -11.66 -13.50
CA GLU A 75 -8.43 -11.86 -14.80
C GLU A 75 -9.49 -11.98 -15.92
N GLY A 76 -9.35 -11.17 -16.96
CA GLY A 76 -10.28 -11.13 -18.10
C GLY A 76 -11.54 -10.27 -17.88
N ASP A 77 -11.75 -9.71 -16.69
CA ASP A 77 -12.82 -8.74 -16.48
C ASP A 77 -12.52 -7.39 -17.15
N THR A 78 -13.58 -6.62 -17.40
CA THR A 78 -13.49 -5.29 -18.03
C THR A 78 -13.56 -4.14 -17.02
N GLN A 79 -13.72 -4.47 -15.74
CA GLN A 79 -13.90 -3.50 -14.67
C GLN A 79 -13.06 -3.90 -13.44
N GLY A 80 -12.47 -2.90 -12.81
CA GLY A 80 -11.69 -3.05 -11.59
C GLY A 80 -11.90 -1.87 -10.64
N VAL A 81 -11.52 -2.06 -9.39
CA VAL A 81 -11.59 -1.04 -8.35
C VAL A 81 -10.18 -0.66 -7.94
N LYS A 82 -9.81 0.61 -8.14
CA LYS A 82 -8.60 1.22 -7.59
C LYS A 82 -8.97 2.08 -6.39
N LEU A 83 -8.34 1.83 -5.26
CA LEU A 83 -8.40 2.70 -4.09
C LEU A 83 -6.98 3.00 -3.63
N GLU A 84 -6.76 4.26 -3.24
CA GLU A 84 -5.48 4.73 -2.74
C GLU A 84 -5.70 5.80 -1.66
N GLN A 85 -4.91 5.75 -0.61
CA GLN A 85 -4.94 6.71 0.49
C GLN A 85 -3.53 7.23 0.75
N GLN A 86 -3.40 8.55 0.88
CA GLN A 86 -2.17 9.18 1.32
C GLN A 86 -2.15 9.23 2.85
N VAL A 87 -1.05 8.76 3.44
CA VAL A 87 -0.85 8.77 4.90
C VAL A 87 0.49 9.39 5.26
N LEU A 88 0.50 10.24 6.27
CA LEU A 88 1.71 10.70 6.94
C LEU A 88 2.06 9.71 8.05
N ILE A 89 3.31 9.25 8.09
CA ILE A 89 3.85 8.52 9.24
C ILE A 89 4.13 9.53 10.35
N THR A 90 3.47 9.38 11.49
CA THR A 90 3.68 10.19 12.70
C THR A 90 4.59 9.46 13.67
N GLU A 91 5.02 10.11 14.74
CA GLU A 91 5.85 9.49 15.80
C GLU A 91 5.25 8.22 16.44
N THR A 92 3.93 8.02 16.33
CA THR A 92 3.23 6.92 17.02
C THR A 92 2.30 6.10 16.11
N GLY A 93 2.27 6.38 14.79
CA GLY A 93 1.38 5.70 13.87
C GLY A 93 1.23 6.43 12.54
N ILE A 94 -0.02 6.62 12.11
CA ILE A 94 -0.35 7.29 10.85
C ILE A 94 -1.42 8.38 11.02
N GLN A 95 -1.35 9.39 10.17
CA GLN A 95 -2.42 10.34 9.90
C GLN A 95 -2.86 10.20 8.44
N VAL A 96 -4.14 9.91 8.21
CA VAL A 96 -4.71 9.91 6.85
C VAL A 96 -4.87 11.35 6.35
N LEU A 97 -4.27 11.65 5.21
CA LEU A 97 -4.32 12.97 4.57
C LEU A 97 -5.44 13.06 3.53
N SER A 98 -5.77 11.94 2.89
CA SER A 98 -6.88 11.83 1.96
C SER A 98 -8.22 12.10 2.65
N LYS A 99 -8.99 13.06 2.14
CA LYS A 99 -10.33 13.43 2.65
C LYS A 99 -11.46 13.08 1.69
N PHE A 100 -11.12 12.65 0.48
CA PHE A 100 -12.12 12.30 -0.52
C PHE A 100 -12.88 11.05 -0.06
N PRO A 101 -14.22 11.09 -0.01
CA PRO A 101 -15.00 9.97 0.48
C PRO A 101 -14.95 8.81 -0.50
N PHE A 102 -15.09 7.59 0.02
CA PHE A 102 -15.41 6.44 -0.81
C PHE A 102 -16.85 6.50 -1.30
N GLU A 103 -17.10 5.89 -2.46
CA GLU A 103 -18.44 5.76 -3.02
C GLU A 103 -19.31 4.87 -2.12
N ARG A 104 -20.32 5.46 -1.49
CA ARG A 104 -21.12 4.79 -0.46
C ARG A 104 -21.89 3.59 -1.00
N THR A 105 -22.32 3.64 -2.26
CA THR A 105 -23.04 2.53 -2.89
C THR A 105 -22.17 1.28 -3.11
N MET A 106 -20.85 1.45 -3.06
CA MET A 106 -19.87 0.37 -3.22
C MET A 106 -19.34 -0.15 -1.86
N LEU A 107 -19.65 0.53 -0.75
CA LEU A 107 -19.31 0.11 0.60
C LEU A 107 -20.47 -0.72 1.18
N LYS A 108 -20.30 -2.04 1.25
CA LYS A 108 -21.25 -2.96 1.88
C LYS A 108 -20.89 -3.25 3.33
#